data_AF-A0A259TXK2-F1
#
_entry.id   AF-A0A259TXK2-F1
#
_cell.length_a   1.000
_cell.length_b   1.000
_cell.length_c   1.000
_cell.angle_alpha   90.00
_cell.angle_beta   90.00
_cell.angle_gamma   90.00
#
_symmetry.space_group_name_H-M   'P 1'
#
loop_
_entity.id
_entity.type
_entity.pdbx_description
1 polymer ?
#
loop_
_entity_poly.entity_id
_entity_poly.type
_entity_poly.pdbx_seq_one_letter_code
_entity_poly.pdbx_strand_id
1 'polypeptide(L)'
;MTHTATLLDDPEALPLLAPEAVRDLGRVVVLAPHPDDESLGCGGLLALLAEAGIPAWVIVVTDGTRSHASAAYPPSRLRVLRESEAQEAVAQLGHAGRVRFLRFPDCGLPAPDTLAFEDAAADLADAIRALAPDTLLVPWRRDPHCDHEATWQLARARVHLGVRWLEYPVWAWASREAAPLAPEARAWRLDISPVLAQKARAVAAHRSQTTRLIDDDPDGFILLPEVLARFERPWELFLDPTDA
;
A
#
# COMPACT_ATOMS: atom_id res chain seq x y z
N MET A 1 24.65 23.72 -7.24
CA MET A 1 23.50 23.16 -6.52
C MET A 1 23.88 21.75 -6.12
N THR A 2 24.05 21.49 -4.83
CA THR A 2 24.35 20.16 -4.31
C THR A 2 23.11 19.30 -4.53
N HIS A 3 23.20 18.26 -5.36
CA HIS A 3 22.12 17.30 -5.52
C HIS A 3 21.96 16.54 -4.19
N THR A 4 20.85 16.75 -3.48
CA THR A 4 20.51 15.92 -2.33
C THR A 4 20.19 14.51 -2.84
N ALA A 5 20.96 13.52 -2.38
CA ALA A 5 20.75 12.12 -2.74
C ALA A 5 19.43 11.60 -2.15
N THR A 6 18.69 10.85 -2.95
CA THR A 6 17.44 10.19 -2.52
C THR A 6 17.72 8.74 -2.12
N LEU A 7 16.87 8.17 -1.26
CA LEU A 7 16.96 6.77 -0.86
C LEU A 7 16.61 5.80 -2.01
N LEU A 8 16.04 6.31 -3.10
CA LEU A 8 15.71 5.54 -4.31
C LEU A 8 16.80 5.62 -5.39
N ASP A 9 17.82 6.47 -5.22
CA ASP A 9 18.93 6.60 -6.17
C ASP A 9 19.81 5.34 -6.20
N ASP A 10 20.06 4.76 -5.02
CA ASP A 10 20.80 3.51 -4.83
C ASP A 10 20.18 2.68 -3.69
N PRO A 11 19.03 2.04 -3.92
CA PRO A 11 18.34 1.26 -2.88
C PRO A 11 19.14 0.01 -2.47
N GLU A 12 20.07 -0.47 -3.31
CA GLU A 12 20.92 -1.64 -2.99
C GLU A 12 21.91 -1.33 -1.86
N ALA A 13 22.28 -0.07 -1.66
CA ALA A 13 23.09 0.37 -0.52
C ALA A 13 22.34 0.31 0.82
N LEU A 14 21.01 0.19 0.81
CA LEU A 14 20.21 0.10 2.02
C LEU A 14 20.34 -1.28 2.68
N PRO A 15 20.31 -1.35 4.03
CA PRO A 15 20.35 -2.61 4.75
C PRO A 15 19.28 -3.59 4.25
N LEU A 16 19.67 -4.82 3.96
CA LEU A 16 18.75 -5.91 3.62
C LEU A 16 18.51 -6.77 4.87
N LEU A 17 17.28 -6.78 5.34
CA LEU A 17 16.84 -7.62 6.45
C LEU A 17 16.43 -9.00 5.92
N ALA A 18 16.79 -10.03 6.67
CA ALA A 18 16.41 -11.40 6.37
C ALA A 18 14.89 -11.60 6.52
N PRO A 19 14.29 -12.60 5.84
CA PRO A 19 12.85 -12.85 5.90
C PRO A 19 12.30 -13.00 7.32
N GLU A 20 13.09 -13.54 8.26
CA GLU A 20 12.69 -13.77 9.65
C GLU A 20 12.46 -12.48 10.44
N ALA A 21 12.96 -11.33 9.97
CA ALA A 21 12.80 -10.04 10.62
C ALA A 21 11.32 -9.60 10.73
N VAL A 22 10.42 -10.17 9.92
CA VAL A 22 8.98 -9.92 10.04
C VAL A 22 8.40 -10.34 11.40
N ARG A 23 9.09 -11.23 12.13
CA ARG A 23 8.68 -11.67 13.47
C ARG A 23 8.66 -10.54 14.50
N ASP A 24 9.46 -9.50 14.28
CA ASP A 24 9.56 -8.34 15.17
C ASP A 24 8.45 -7.30 14.93
N LEU A 25 7.59 -7.51 13.92
CA LEU A 25 6.51 -6.58 13.58
C LEU A 25 5.23 -6.80 14.41
N GLY A 26 5.08 -7.95 15.07
CA GLY A 26 3.86 -8.30 15.78
C GLY A 26 2.63 -8.33 14.85
N ARG A 27 1.47 -7.94 15.35
CA ARG A 27 0.25 -7.85 14.54
C ARG A 27 0.33 -6.66 13.59
N VAL A 28 0.22 -6.95 12.29
CA VAL A 28 0.36 -5.93 11.24
C VAL A 28 -0.99 -5.52 10.67
N VAL A 29 -1.18 -4.22 10.45
CA VAL A 29 -2.21 -3.66 9.57
C VAL A 29 -1.53 -2.89 8.44
N VAL A 30 -1.88 -3.18 7.21
CA VAL A 30 -1.48 -2.41 6.02
C VAL A 30 -2.65 -1.52 5.59
N LEU A 31 -2.43 -0.22 5.52
CA LEU A 31 -3.38 0.71 4.89
C LEU A 31 -3.04 0.80 3.41
N ALA A 32 -3.95 0.37 2.55
CA ALA A 32 -3.86 0.44 1.10
C ALA A 32 -4.81 1.53 0.59
N PRO A 33 -4.32 2.65 0.04
CA PRO A 33 -5.18 3.67 -0.56
C PRO A 33 -6.16 3.10 -1.58
N HIS A 34 -5.67 2.24 -2.47
CA HIS A 34 -6.44 1.54 -3.50
C HIS A 34 -6.32 0.02 -3.43
N PRO A 35 -7.26 -0.73 -4.02
CA PRO A 35 -7.11 -2.17 -4.22
C PRO A 35 -5.99 -2.50 -5.22
N ASP A 36 -4.82 -2.90 -4.73
CA ASP A 36 -3.57 -3.32 -5.43
C ASP A 36 -2.32 -2.87 -4.66
N ASP A 37 -2.38 -1.72 -3.99
CA ASP A 37 -1.27 -1.15 -3.22
C ASP A 37 -0.70 -2.11 -2.18
N GLU A 38 -1.55 -2.93 -1.54
CA GLU A 38 -1.10 -3.92 -0.56
C GLU A 38 -0.21 -4.99 -1.20
N SER A 39 -0.54 -5.40 -2.41
CA SER A 39 0.17 -6.42 -3.18
C SER A 39 1.44 -5.85 -3.80
N LEU A 40 1.39 -4.60 -4.27
CA LEU A 40 2.54 -3.90 -4.85
C LEU A 40 3.60 -3.59 -3.78
N GLY A 41 3.20 -2.87 -2.72
CA GLY A 41 4.10 -2.34 -1.71
C GLY A 41 4.50 -3.32 -0.61
N CYS A 42 3.59 -4.22 -0.22
CA CYS A 42 3.74 -5.06 0.97
C CYS A 42 3.47 -6.57 0.73
N GLY A 43 3.32 -7.01 -0.52
CA GLY A 43 2.89 -8.38 -0.83
C GLY A 43 3.84 -9.45 -0.29
N GLY A 44 5.15 -9.23 -0.41
CA GLY A 44 6.16 -10.13 0.14
C GLY A 44 6.16 -10.15 1.67
N LEU A 45 6.08 -8.99 2.32
CA LEU A 45 5.90 -8.87 3.77
C LEU A 45 4.66 -9.63 4.26
N LEU A 46 3.51 -9.48 3.58
CA LEU A 46 2.28 -10.18 3.92
C LEU A 46 2.45 -11.71 3.82
N ALA A 47 3.05 -12.19 2.74
CA ALA A 47 3.33 -13.62 2.56
C ALA A 47 4.28 -14.17 3.64
N LEU A 48 5.37 -13.46 3.96
CA LEU A 48 6.31 -13.86 5.01
C LEU A 48 5.67 -13.86 6.41
N LEU A 49 4.77 -12.91 6.71
CA LEU A 49 4.00 -12.92 7.95
C LEU A 49 3.11 -14.17 8.04
N ALA A 50 2.47 -14.57 6.94
CA ALA A 50 1.67 -15.80 6.90
C ALA A 50 2.53 -17.05 7.16
N GLU A 51 3.70 -17.15 6.53
CA GLU A 51 4.66 -18.26 6.78
C GLU A 51 5.14 -18.27 8.24
N ALA A 52 5.30 -17.10 8.85
CA ALA A 52 5.69 -16.96 10.25
C ALA A 52 4.54 -17.24 11.25
N GLY A 53 3.30 -17.46 10.77
CA GLY A 53 2.10 -17.65 11.59
C GLY A 53 1.55 -16.36 12.22
N ILE A 54 1.92 -15.20 11.66
CA ILE A 54 1.57 -13.89 12.18
C ILE A 54 0.41 -13.31 11.36
N PRO A 55 -0.74 -13.01 11.98
CA PRO A 55 -1.88 -12.47 11.25
C PRO A 55 -1.63 -11.02 10.82
N ALA A 56 -1.90 -10.74 9.55
CA ALA A 56 -1.90 -9.39 9.01
C ALA A 56 -3.27 -9.03 8.43
N TRP A 57 -3.66 -7.77 8.53
CA TRP A 57 -4.88 -7.24 7.94
C TRP A 57 -4.56 -6.16 6.91
N VAL A 58 -5.39 -6.09 5.87
CA VAL A 58 -5.38 -5.00 4.90
C VAL A 58 -6.64 -4.16 5.10
N ILE A 59 -6.47 -2.85 5.25
CA ILE A 59 -7.56 -1.88 5.18
C ILE A 59 -7.42 -1.14 3.86
N VAL A 60 -8.37 -1.36 2.96
CA VAL A 60 -8.46 -0.62 1.70
C VAL A 60 -9.30 0.63 1.94
N VAL A 61 -8.72 1.79 1.68
CA VAL A 61 -9.29 3.09 2.09
C VAL A 61 -10.34 3.56 1.10
N THR A 62 -10.01 3.61 -0.18
CA THR A 62 -10.92 4.09 -1.23
C THR A 62 -11.59 2.94 -1.99
N ASP A 63 -12.58 3.26 -2.83
CA ASP A 63 -13.29 2.27 -3.63
C ASP A 63 -12.61 1.94 -4.99
N GLY A 64 -11.53 2.66 -5.34
CA GLY A 64 -10.75 2.43 -6.56
C GLY A 64 -11.53 2.63 -7.88
N THR A 65 -12.65 3.34 -7.86
CA THR A 65 -13.59 3.40 -8.98
C THR A 65 -13.25 4.42 -10.07
N ARG A 66 -12.20 5.24 -9.91
CA ARG A 66 -11.80 6.25 -10.90
C ARG A 66 -10.67 5.79 -11.83
N SER A 67 -10.24 4.53 -11.71
CA SER A 67 -9.24 3.93 -12.60
C SER A 67 -9.71 3.80 -14.07
N HIS A 68 -11.02 3.69 -14.31
CA HIS A 68 -11.59 3.48 -15.65
C HIS A 68 -12.90 4.26 -15.85
N ALA A 69 -13.08 4.81 -17.05
CA ALA A 69 -14.32 5.40 -17.56
C ALA A 69 -15.07 4.39 -18.47
N SER A 70 -15.29 3.18 -17.97
CA SER A 70 -15.88 2.06 -18.73
C SER A 70 -17.42 2.02 -18.67
N ALA A 71 -18.05 1.73 -19.81
CA ALA A 71 -19.49 1.47 -19.85
C ALA A 71 -19.84 0.05 -19.39
N ALA A 72 -18.96 -0.92 -19.68
CA ALA A 72 -19.09 -2.29 -19.21
C ALA A 72 -18.88 -2.41 -17.69
N TYR A 73 -18.00 -1.58 -17.12
CA TYR A 73 -17.65 -1.52 -15.70
C TYR A 73 -17.90 -0.13 -15.12
N PRO A 74 -19.17 0.29 -14.96
CA PRO A 74 -19.49 1.52 -14.25
C PRO A 74 -19.04 1.42 -12.78
N PRO A 75 -18.90 2.54 -12.04
CA PRO A 75 -18.29 2.57 -10.70
C PRO A 75 -18.78 1.50 -9.72
N SER A 76 -20.09 1.23 -9.68
CA SER A 76 -20.66 0.20 -8.81
C SER A 76 -20.16 -1.22 -9.14
N ARG A 77 -19.99 -1.54 -10.42
CA ARG A 77 -19.46 -2.83 -10.88
C ARG A 77 -17.95 -2.88 -10.75
N LEU A 78 -17.25 -1.78 -11.05
CA LEU A 78 -15.81 -1.69 -10.92
C LEU A 78 -15.37 -1.86 -9.46
N ARG A 79 -16.08 -1.26 -8.51
CA ARG A 79 -15.84 -1.49 -7.07
C ARG A 79 -15.93 -2.97 -6.71
N VAL A 80 -17.02 -3.63 -7.10
CA VAL A 80 -17.22 -5.06 -6.81
C VAL A 80 -16.10 -5.91 -7.39
N LEU A 81 -15.68 -5.61 -8.63
CA LEU A 81 -14.54 -6.28 -9.26
C LEU A 81 -13.26 -6.06 -8.45
N ARG A 82 -12.85 -4.82 -8.19
CA ARG A 82 -11.60 -4.51 -7.49
C ARG A 82 -11.59 -4.99 -6.03
N GLU A 83 -12.72 -4.96 -5.32
CA GLU A 83 -12.84 -5.57 -3.99
C GLU A 83 -12.60 -7.10 -4.05
N SER A 84 -13.16 -7.77 -5.06
CA SER A 84 -12.96 -9.22 -5.24
C SER A 84 -11.52 -9.58 -5.61
N GLU A 85 -10.87 -8.74 -6.42
CA GLU A 85 -9.47 -8.90 -6.80
C GLU A 85 -8.53 -8.74 -5.60
N ALA A 86 -8.75 -7.71 -4.76
CA ALA A 86 -7.99 -7.53 -3.51
C ALA A 86 -8.21 -8.67 -2.51
N GLN A 87 -9.44 -9.17 -2.38
CA GLN A 87 -9.71 -10.34 -1.52
C GLN A 87 -8.96 -11.59 -1.99
N GLU A 88 -8.97 -11.85 -3.30
CA GLU A 88 -8.23 -12.95 -3.91
C GLU A 88 -6.72 -12.78 -3.72
N ALA A 89 -6.19 -11.58 -3.99
CA ALA A 89 -4.78 -11.26 -3.81
C ALA A 89 -4.33 -11.51 -2.35
N VAL A 90 -5.05 -10.95 -1.38
CA VAL A 90 -4.74 -11.13 0.05
C VAL A 90 -4.92 -12.58 0.51
N ALA A 91 -5.87 -13.33 -0.07
CA ALA A 91 -5.99 -14.76 0.17
C ALA A 91 -4.76 -15.53 -0.36
N GLN A 92 -4.26 -15.19 -1.55
CA GLN A 92 -3.05 -15.78 -2.10
C GLN A 92 -1.81 -15.45 -1.27
N LEU A 93 -1.79 -14.33 -0.55
CA LEU A 93 -0.75 -13.94 0.41
C LEU A 93 -0.90 -14.61 1.79
N GLY A 94 -1.88 -15.51 1.96
CA GLY A 94 -2.07 -16.30 3.18
C GLY A 94 -3.00 -15.67 4.23
N HIS A 95 -3.70 -14.58 3.88
CA HIS A 95 -4.55 -13.81 4.81
C HIS A 95 -6.02 -13.78 4.38
N ALA A 96 -6.54 -14.90 3.88
CA ALA A 96 -7.92 -15.02 3.41
C ALA A 96 -8.93 -14.48 4.44
N GLY A 97 -9.84 -13.60 3.98
CA GLY A 97 -10.84 -12.95 4.83
C GLY A 97 -10.33 -11.81 5.72
N ARG A 98 -9.05 -11.41 5.59
CA ARG A 98 -8.46 -10.31 6.39
C ARG A 98 -8.35 -8.99 5.62
N VAL A 99 -9.40 -8.65 4.90
CA VAL A 99 -9.52 -7.37 4.18
C VAL A 99 -10.72 -6.60 4.70
N ARG A 100 -10.54 -5.31 4.99
CA ARG A 100 -11.60 -4.38 5.36
C ARG A 100 -11.64 -3.24 4.36
N PHE A 101 -12.80 -2.98 3.77
CA PHE A 101 -13.01 -1.88 2.84
C PHE A 101 -13.72 -0.72 3.54
N LEU A 102 -13.13 0.47 3.54
CA LEU A 102 -13.78 1.69 4.04
C LEU A 102 -14.64 2.38 2.97
N ARG A 103 -14.30 2.16 1.69
CA ARG A 103 -15.07 2.60 0.52
C ARG A 103 -15.27 4.12 0.47
N PHE A 104 -14.25 4.87 0.90
CA PHE A 104 -14.22 6.30 0.61
C PHE A 104 -14.15 6.52 -0.92
N PRO A 105 -14.65 7.64 -1.45
CA PRO A 105 -14.56 7.90 -2.87
C PRO A 105 -13.09 8.01 -3.32
N ASP A 106 -12.74 7.27 -4.37
CA ASP A 106 -11.44 7.37 -5.06
C ASP A 106 -11.21 8.81 -5.58
N CYS A 107 -10.01 9.35 -5.36
CA CYS A 107 -9.62 10.75 -5.49
C CYS A 107 -10.57 11.75 -4.81
N GLY A 108 -11.23 11.35 -3.73
CA GLY A 108 -12.28 12.11 -3.06
C GLY A 108 -12.19 12.10 -1.54
N LEU A 109 -11.04 11.73 -0.98
CA LEU A 109 -10.79 11.88 0.45
C LEU A 109 -10.86 13.36 0.88
N PRO A 110 -11.43 13.67 2.05
CA PRO A 110 -11.61 15.03 2.51
C PRO A 110 -10.28 15.71 2.80
N ALA A 111 -10.21 17.02 2.56
CA ALA A 111 -9.02 17.82 2.86
C ALA A 111 -8.87 18.06 4.37
N PRO A 112 -7.63 18.22 4.88
CA PRO A 112 -7.37 18.60 6.27
C PRO A 112 -8.17 19.82 6.73
N ASP A 113 -8.35 19.94 8.05
CA ASP A 113 -9.05 21.06 8.71
C ASP A 113 -10.54 21.20 8.34
N THR A 114 -11.17 20.11 7.85
CA THR A 114 -12.62 20.05 7.60
C THR A 114 -13.32 19.06 8.53
N LEU A 115 -14.61 19.27 8.81
CA LEU A 115 -15.40 18.30 9.59
C LEU A 115 -15.42 16.91 8.93
N ALA A 116 -15.52 16.87 7.60
CA ALA A 116 -15.47 15.61 6.85
C ALA A 116 -14.14 14.87 7.04
N PHE A 117 -13.02 15.59 7.18
CA PHE A 117 -11.72 14.99 7.49
C PHE A 117 -11.68 14.42 8.90
N GLU A 118 -12.20 15.14 9.89
CA GLU A 118 -12.26 14.63 11.25
C GLU A 118 -13.13 13.37 11.38
N ASP A 119 -14.24 13.31 10.63
CA ASP A 119 -15.11 12.13 10.56
C ASP A 119 -14.39 10.96 9.87
N ALA A 120 -13.78 11.19 8.70
CA ALA A 120 -13.03 10.15 7.99
C ALA A 120 -11.82 9.63 8.77
N ALA A 121 -11.11 10.51 9.49
CA ALA A 121 -9.99 10.14 10.34
C ALA A 121 -10.46 9.32 11.55
N ALA A 122 -11.62 9.65 12.11
CA ALA A 122 -12.25 8.85 13.16
C ALA A 122 -12.64 7.44 12.66
N ASP A 123 -13.29 7.35 11.51
CA ASP A 123 -13.68 6.07 10.89
C ASP A 123 -12.48 5.17 10.61
N LEU A 124 -11.40 5.73 10.05
CA LEU A 124 -10.16 5.02 9.80
C LEU A 124 -9.50 4.59 11.11
N ALA A 125 -9.42 5.47 12.11
CA ALA A 125 -8.83 5.14 13.40
C ALA A 125 -9.62 4.06 14.15
N ASP A 126 -10.95 4.08 14.08
CA ASP A 126 -11.81 3.04 14.64
C ASP A 126 -11.60 1.70 13.92
N ALA A 127 -11.40 1.74 12.61
CA ALA A 127 -11.06 0.55 11.83
C ALA A 127 -9.72 -0.07 12.23
N ILE A 128 -8.70 0.76 12.43
CA ILE A 128 -7.37 0.36 12.89
C ILE A 128 -7.46 -0.17 14.33
N ARG A 129 -8.12 0.55 15.24
CA ARG A 129 -8.23 0.20 16.66
C ARG A 129 -8.94 -1.14 16.87
N ALA A 130 -9.96 -1.43 16.08
CA ALA A 130 -10.67 -2.72 16.12
C ALA A 130 -9.74 -3.92 15.85
N LEU A 131 -8.64 -3.70 15.13
CA LEU A 131 -7.65 -4.73 14.81
C LEU A 131 -6.48 -4.75 15.81
N ALA A 132 -6.31 -3.69 16.61
CA ALA A 132 -5.25 -3.53 17.61
C ALA A 132 -3.86 -3.96 17.11
N PRO A 133 -3.32 -3.31 16.06
CA PRO A 133 -2.00 -3.62 15.52
C PRO A 133 -0.87 -3.24 16.47
N ASP A 134 0.21 -4.02 16.42
CA ASP A 134 1.51 -3.64 16.97
C ASP A 134 2.28 -2.79 15.95
N THR A 135 2.10 -3.04 14.66
CA THR A 135 2.69 -2.27 13.55
C THR A 135 1.62 -1.86 12.52
N LEU A 136 1.66 -0.59 12.13
CA LEU A 136 0.86 -0.02 11.04
C LEU A 136 1.78 0.34 9.86
N LEU A 137 1.48 -0.24 8.70
CA LEU A 137 2.10 0.09 7.42
C LEU A 137 1.21 1.07 6.69
N VAL A 138 1.74 2.23 6.34
CA VAL A 138 1.02 3.32 5.65
C VAL A 138 1.74 3.70 4.34
N PRO A 139 1.04 4.25 3.34
CA PRO A 139 1.71 4.77 2.15
C PRO A 139 2.73 5.86 2.51
N TRP A 140 3.78 5.99 1.71
CA TRP A 140 4.77 7.06 1.86
C TRP A 140 4.12 8.45 1.88
N ARG A 141 4.48 9.28 2.85
CA ARG A 141 3.82 10.56 3.12
C ARG A 141 3.91 11.61 2.00
N ARG A 142 4.89 11.47 1.11
CA ARG A 142 5.08 12.35 -0.07
C ARG A 142 4.88 11.58 -1.38
N ASP A 143 4.14 10.47 -1.32
CA ASP A 143 3.73 9.74 -2.53
C ASP A 143 2.87 10.67 -3.41
N PRO A 144 3.11 10.75 -4.73
CA PRO A 144 2.53 11.78 -5.58
C PRO A 144 1.02 11.61 -5.83
N HIS A 145 0.42 10.49 -5.43
CA HIS A 145 -1.01 10.27 -5.58
C HIS A 145 -1.79 10.90 -4.39
N CYS A 146 -2.83 11.68 -4.68
CA CYS A 146 -3.59 12.42 -3.66
C CYS A 146 -4.17 11.51 -2.57
N ASP A 147 -4.71 10.35 -2.93
CA ASP A 147 -5.25 9.41 -1.93
C ASP A 147 -4.18 8.75 -1.06
N HIS A 148 -2.94 8.62 -1.54
CA HIS A 148 -1.84 8.10 -0.71
C HIS A 148 -1.49 9.13 0.38
N GLU A 149 -1.31 10.39 -0.02
CA GLU A 149 -1.06 11.49 0.91
C GLU A 149 -2.23 11.67 1.90
N ALA A 150 -3.48 11.68 1.41
CA ALA A 150 -4.66 11.82 2.25
C ALA A 150 -4.84 10.63 3.22
N THR A 151 -4.59 9.39 2.77
CA THR A 151 -4.60 8.20 3.65
C THR A 151 -3.58 8.34 4.77
N TRP A 152 -2.37 8.79 4.46
CA TRP A 152 -1.35 9.04 5.46
C TRP A 152 -1.79 10.12 6.46
N GLN A 153 -2.35 11.24 5.97
CA GLN A 153 -2.82 12.35 6.81
C GLN A 153 -3.95 11.93 7.74
N LEU A 154 -4.95 11.20 7.24
CA LEU A 154 -6.08 10.68 8.04
C LEU A 154 -5.60 9.76 9.16
N ALA A 155 -4.69 8.84 8.85
CA ALA A 155 -4.12 7.94 9.85
C ALA A 155 -3.30 8.72 10.89
N ARG A 156 -2.46 9.66 10.45
CA ARG A 156 -1.59 10.45 11.34
C ARG A 156 -2.39 11.37 12.27
N ALA A 157 -3.55 11.85 11.85
CA ALA A 157 -4.40 12.73 12.65
C ALA A 157 -4.93 12.09 13.94
N ARG A 158 -5.04 10.75 13.99
CA ARG A 158 -5.70 10.03 15.11
C ARG A 158 -4.91 8.84 15.67
N VAL A 159 -3.86 8.37 14.99
CA VAL A 159 -3.01 7.26 15.44
C VAL A 159 -1.67 7.80 15.94
N HIS A 160 -1.43 7.72 17.25
CA HIS A 160 -0.29 8.38 17.88
C HIS A 160 0.60 7.46 18.71
N LEU A 161 0.06 6.73 19.69
CA LEU A 161 0.87 6.04 20.71
C LEU A 161 0.71 4.52 20.69
N GLY A 162 1.83 3.82 20.88
CA GLY A 162 1.87 2.37 21.12
C GLY A 162 1.79 1.50 19.87
N VAL A 163 1.75 2.09 18.67
CA VAL A 163 1.77 1.37 17.39
C VAL A 163 3.02 1.78 16.63
N ARG A 164 3.83 0.82 16.21
CA ARG A 164 4.99 1.07 15.36
C ARG A 164 4.49 1.56 13.99
N TRP A 165 5.00 2.70 13.55
CA TRP A 165 4.61 3.33 12.29
C TRP A 165 5.69 3.10 11.23
N LEU A 166 5.35 2.42 10.13
CA LEU A 166 6.24 2.24 8.99
C LEU A 166 5.56 2.72 7.72
N GLU A 167 6.35 3.30 6.83
CA GLU A 167 5.89 3.81 5.53
C GLU A 167 6.41 2.92 4.39
N TYR A 168 5.62 2.77 3.33
CA TYR A 168 6.01 2.03 2.13
C TYR A 168 5.69 2.85 0.85
N PRO A 169 6.62 2.96 -0.11
CA PRO A 169 6.39 3.71 -1.34
C PRO A 169 5.74 2.87 -2.44
N VAL A 170 4.76 3.44 -3.16
CA VAL A 170 4.20 2.84 -4.39
C VAL A 170 4.56 3.68 -5.60
N TRP A 171 4.25 4.97 -5.59
CA TRP A 171 4.47 5.87 -6.73
C TRP A 171 5.68 6.79 -6.57
N ALA A 172 6.35 6.79 -5.41
CA ALA A 172 7.56 7.60 -5.17
C ALA A 172 8.69 7.36 -6.20
N TRP A 173 8.69 6.20 -6.87
CA TRP A 173 9.64 5.87 -7.95
C TRP A 173 9.43 6.68 -9.25
N ALA A 174 8.28 7.32 -9.41
CA ALA A 174 7.91 8.05 -10.62
C ALA A 174 8.53 9.46 -10.70
N SER A 175 8.93 10.04 -9.56
CA SER A 175 9.50 11.39 -9.50
C SER A 175 10.55 11.50 -8.39
N ARG A 176 11.69 12.15 -8.69
CA ARG A 176 12.70 12.49 -7.68
C ARG A 176 12.15 13.40 -6.58
N GLU A 177 11.15 14.22 -6.88
CA GLU A 177 10.55 15.14 -5.90
C GLU A 177 9.78 14.36 -4.83
N ALA A 178 9.14 13.26 -5.22
CA ALA A 178 8.43 12.36 -4.33
C ALA A 178 9.35 11.38 -3.59
N ALA A 179 10.59 11.18 -4.07
CA ALA A 179 11.49 10.19 -3.50
C ALA A 179 11.88 10.56 -2.05
N PRO A 180 11.86 9.59 -1.11
CA PRO A 180 12.27 9.81 0.27
C PRO A 180 13.75 10.22 0.35
N LEU A 181 14.03 11.23 1.16
CA LEU A 181 15.40 11.71 1.39
C LEU A 181 16.02 10.98 2.59
N ALA A 182 17.34 10.78 2.57
CA ALA A 182 18.03 10.03 3.64
C ALA A 182 17.81 10.59 5.07
N PRO A 183 17.69 11.91 5.31
CA PRO A 183 17.42 12.44 6.64
C PRO A 183 15.97 12.24 7.13
N GLU A 184 15.03 11.92 6.25
CA GLU A 184 13.59 11.92 6.54
C GLU A 184 13.06 10.63 7.17
N ALA A 185 13.81 9.54 6.99
CA ALA A 185 13.47 8.21 7.47
C ALA A 185 14.71 7.32 7.46
N ARG A 186 14.76 6.36 8.39
CA ARG A 186 15.64 5.21 8.26
C ARG A 186 15.00 4.25 7.27
N ALA A 187 15.70 3.92 6.19
CA ALA A 187 15.20 3.00 5.18
C ALA A 187 15.91 1.65 5.24
N TRP A 188 15.17 0.60 4.93
CA TRP A 188 15.69 -0.76 4.87
C TRP A 188 14.88 -1.58 3.86
N ARG A 189 15.50 -2.64 3.37
CA ARG A 189 14.90 -3.60 2.46
C ARG A 189 14.55 -4.87 3.22
N LEU A 190 13.42 -5.49 2.89
CA LEU A 190 13.08 -6.84 3.33
C LEU A 190 13.40 -7.81 2.20
N ASP A 191 14.20 -8.85 2.44
CA ASP A 191 14.34 -9.94 1.48
C ASP A 191 13.02 -10.72 1.37
N ILE A 192 12.43 -10.72 0.18
CA ILE A 192 11.20 -11.43 -0.14
C ILE A 192 11.43 -12.52 -1.20
N SER A 193 12.69 -12.83 -1.51
CA SER A 193 13.06 -13.87 -2.50
C SER A 193 12.30 -15.19 -2.30
N PRO A 194 12.12 -15.70 -1.07
CA PRO A 194 11.40 -16.97 -0.86
C PRO A 194 9.93 -16.94 -1.29
N VAL A 195 9.29 -15.76 -1.23
CA VAL A 195 7.85 -15.58 -1.49
C VAL A 195 7.56 -14.74 -2.74
N LEU A 196 8.58 -14.41 -3.53
CA LEU A 196 8.44 -13.53 -4.69
C LEU A 196 7.39 -14.02 -5.69
N ALA A 197 7.35 -15.33 -5.94
CA ALA A 197 6.35 -15.95 -6.82
C ALA A 197 4.92 -15.88 -6.24
N GLN A 198 4.77 -15.84 -4.92
CA GLN A 198 3.47 -15.65 -4.26
C GLN A 198 3.01 -14.20 -4.37
N LYS A 199 3.91 -13.23 -4.14
CA LYS A 199 3.67 -11.81 -4.41
C LYS A 199 3.25 -11.58 -5.86
N ALA A 200 3.97 -12.15 -6.83
CA ALA A 200 3.67 -11.97 -8.24
C ALA A 200 2.26 -12.47 -8.61
N ARG A 201 1.81 -13.60 -8.04
CA ARG A 201 0.44 -14.09 -8.24
C ARG A 201 -0.61 -13.16 -7.63
N ALA A 202 -0.34 -12.61 -6.44
CA ALA A 202 -1.23 -11.63 -5.80
C ALA A 202 -1.37 -10.35 -6.63
N VAL A 203 -0.26 -9.80 -7.15
CA VAL A 203 -0.28 -8.67 -8.08
C VAL A 203 -1.10 -9.00 -9.33
N ALA A 204 -0.89 -10.18 -9.92
CA ALA A 204 -1.63 -10.62 -11.11
C ALA A 204 -3.13 -10.89 -10.87
N ALA A 205 -3.56 -11.02 -9.61
CA ALA A 205 -4.98 -11.15 -9.27
C ALA A 205 -5.77 -9.86 -9.51
N HIS A 206 -5.10 -8.70 -9.50
CA HIS A 206 -5.65 -7.38 -9.85
C HIS A 206 -5.80 -7.23 -11.36
N ARG A 207 -6.62 -8.09 -11.97
CA ARG A 207 -6.73 -8.24 -13.43
C ARG A 207 -7.26 -6.98 -14.09
N SER A 208 -8.11 -6.20 -13.42
CA SER A 208 -8.56 -4.91 -13.95
C SER A 208 -7.42 -3.91 -14.07
N GLN A 209 -6.32 -4.08 -13.35
CA GLN A 209 -5.18 -3.17 -13.36
C GLN A 209 -3.96 -3.75 -14.07
N THR A 210 -3.86 -5.08 -14.23
CA THR A 210 -2.69 -5.75 -14.83
C THR A 210 -2.93 -6.30 -16.23
N THR A 211 -4.17 -6.22 -16.73
CA THR A 211 -4.55 -6.74 -18.05
C THR A 211 -5.50 -5.79 -18.78
N ARG A 212 -5.79 -6.07 -20.04
CA ARG A 212 -6.86 -5.41 -20.82
C ARG A 212 -8.23 -6.07 -20.58
N LEU A 213 -8.54 -6.44 -19.34
CA LEU A 213 -9.85 -7.01 -18.97
C LEU A 213 -10.98 -6.01 -19.25
N ILE A 214 -10.71 -4.73 -19.00
CA ILE A 214 -11.56 -3.60 -19.38
C ILE A 214 -10.98 -3.05 -20.69
N ASP A 215 -11.69 -3.26 -21.80
CA ASP A 215 -11.22 -2.95 -23.15
C ASP A 215 -12.03 -1.85 -23.85
N ASP A 216 -13.09 -1.34 -23.21
CA ASP A 216 -13.94 -0.26 -23.70
C ASP A 216 -13.53 1.15 -23.20
N ASP A 217 -12.41 1.24 -22.46
CA ASP A 217 -11.75 2.48 -22.07
C ASP A 217 -10.27 2.46 -22.50
N PRO A 218 -9.91 3.05 -23.65
CA PRO A 218 -8.54 3.06 -24.16
C PRO A 218 -7.53 3.73 -23.23
N ASP A 219 -7.99 4.74 -22.49
CA ASP A 219 -7.19 5.57 -21.56
C ASP A 219 -7.29 5.06 -20.10
N GLY A 220 -7.98 3.93 -19.90
CA GLY A 220 -8.12 3.27 -18.60
C GLY A 220 -6.78 2.91 -17.98
N PHE A 221 -6.69 3.07 -16.67
CA PHE A 221 -5.45 2.85 -15.94
C PHE A 221 -5.04 1.38 -15.96
N ILE A 222 -3.80 1.12 -16.39
CA ILE A 222 -3.16 -0.19 -16.35
C ILE A 222 -1.74 -0.03 -15.84
N LEU A 223 -1.35 -0.93 -14.93
CA LEU A 223 0.01 -1.11 -14.48
C LEU A 223 0.87 -1.64 -15.64
N LEU A 224 1.58 -0.72 -16.29
CA LEU A 224 2.46 -1.05 -17.40
C LEU A 224 3.62 -1.95 -16.93
N PRO A 225 4.20 -2.79 -17.81
CA PRO A 225 5.31 -3.67 -17.45
C PRO A 225 6.49 -2.95 -16.77
N GLU A 226 6.82 -1.72 -17.19
CA GLU A 226 7.88 -0.91 -16.59
C GLU A 226 7.57 -0.47 -15.15
N VAL A 227 6.29 -0.34 -14.79
CA VAL A 227 5.84 -0.08 -13.43
C VAL A 227 5.93 -1.36 -12.62
N LEU A 228 5.40 -2.46 -13.14
CA LEU A 228 5.41 -3.78 -12.48
C LEU A 228 6.83 -4.27 -12.17
N ALA A 229 7.78 -4.05 -13.08
CA ALA A 229 9.19 -4.41 -12.90
C ALA A 229 9.83 -3.83 -11.61
N ARG A 230 9.27 -2.74 -11.05
CA ARG A 230 9.73 -2.16 -9.77
C ARG A 230 9.34 -3.03 -8.57
N PHE A 231 8.23 -3.74 -8.67
CA PHE A 231 7.64 -4.56 -7.62
C PHE A 231 7.98 -6.05 -7.76
N GLU A 232 8.56 -6.46 -8.90
CA GLU A 232 9.10 -7.80 -9.16
C GLU A 232 10.50 -8.03 -8.57
N ARG A 233 11.06 -7.03 -7.87
CA ARG A 233 12.36 -7.14 -7.20
C ARG A 233 12.27 -8.15 -6.05
N PRO A 234 13.38 -8.86 -5.74
CA PRO A 234 13.43 -9.84 -4.64
C PRO A 234 13.42 -9.20 -3.24
N TRP A 235 13.09 -7.91 -3.14
CA TRP A 235 13.01 -7.19 -1.89
C TRP A 235 11.92 -6.11 -1.92
N GLU A 236 11.43 -5.74 -0.74
CA GLU A 236 10.50 -4.61 -0.53
C GLU A 236 11.17 -3.51 0.28
N LEU A 237 10.82 -2.24 0.03
CA LEU A 237 11.41 -1.09 0.70
C LEU A 237 10.46 -0.56 1.77
N PHE A 238 10.97 -0.40 2.99
CA PHE A 238 10.24 0.17 4.11
C PHE A 238 11.01 1.34 4.70
N LEU A 239 10.24 2.31 5.19
CA LEU A 239 10.72 3.56 5.76
C LEU A 239 10.24 3.65 7.21
N ASP A 240 11.17 3.93 8.12
CA ASP A 240 10.92 4.16 9.54
C ASP A 240 11.16 5.67 9.78
N PRO A 241 10.10 6.50 9.78
CA PRO A 241 10.23 7.94 9.88
C PRO A 241 10.95 8.36 11.17
N THR A 242 11.87 9.31 11.06
CA THR A 242 12.61 9.81 12.24
C THR A 242 11.74 10.63 13.20
N ASP A 243 10.58 11.09 12.72
CA ASP A 243 9.70 12.06 13.39
C ASP A 243 8.33 11.44 13.76
N ALA A 244 8.26 10.11 13.91
CA ALA A 244 7.03 9.39 14.26
C ALA A 244 6.69 9.47 15.76
#